data_AF-A0AA88RRT8-F1
#
_entry.id   AF-A0AA88RRT8-F1
#
_cell.length_a   1.000
_cell.length_b   1.000
_cell.length_c   1.000
_cell.angle_alpha   90.00
_cell.angle_beta   90.00
_cell.angle_gamma   90.00
#
_symmetry.space_group_name_H-M   'P 1'
#
loop_
_entity.id
_entity.type
_entity.pdbx_description
1 polymer ?
#
loop_
_entity_poly.entity_id
_entity_poly.type
_entity_poly.pdbx_seq_one_letter_code
_entity_poly.pdbx_strand_id
1 'polypeptide(L)'
;MVDSMMTVIEVDAPPIVSHVHVRELSLSTYSGEGDYFGGYEGSSLFSWYRESLDGTIVLINGANSRTYEVTDADYNCRLLFG
;
A
#
# COMPACT_ATOMS: atom_id res chain seq x y z
N MET A 1 -2.85 -38.86 -24.81
CA MET A 1 -2.11 -37.66 -24.39
C MET A 1 -2.81 -37.20 -23.13
N VAL A 2 -2.22 -37.41 -21.96
CA VAL A 2 -2.81 -36.89 -20.71
C VAL A 2 -2.29 -35.47 -20.58
N ASP A 3 -3.19 -34.50 -20.70
CA ASP A 3 -2.90 -33.15 -20.28
C ASP A 3 -2.89 -33.19 -18.75
N SER A 4 -1.70 -33.14 -18.17
CA SER A 4 -1.51 -33.06 -16.73
C SER A 4 -2.05 -31.71 -16.29
N MET A 5 -3.30 -31.69 -15.82
CA MET A 5 -3.83 -30.56 -15.09
C MET A 5 -2.97 -30.36 -13.84
N MET A 6 -2.01 -29.43 -13.94
CA MET A 6 -1.37 -28.84 -12.78
C MET A 6 -2.49 -28.17 -11.99
N THR A 7 -3.09 -28.91 -11.07
CA THR A 7 -4.04 -28.34 -10.12
C THR A 7 -3.21 -27.46 -9.21
N VAL A 8 -3.11 -26.17 -9.55
CA VAL A 8 -2.68 -25.17 -8.59
C VAL A 8 -3.66 -25.29 -7.43
N ILE A 9 -3.17 -25.75 -6.30
CA ILE A 9 -3.95 -25.81 -5.07
C ILE A 9 -4.05 -24.36 -4.65
N GLU A 10 -5.08 -23.66 -5.13
CA GLU A 10 -5.42 -22.31 -4.70
C GLU A 10 -5.94 -22.45 -3.27
N VAL A 11 -5.01 -22.54 -2.31
CA VAL A 11 -5.35 -22.51 -0.90
C VAL A 11 -5.88 -21.10 -0.64
N ASP A 12 -7.19 -21.00 -0.37
CA ASP A 12 -7.82 -19.81 0.22
C ASP A 12 -7.10 -19.51 1.54
N ALA A 13 -5.99 -18.79 1.44
CA ALA A 13 -5.28 -18.23 2.57
C ALA A 13 -5.97 -16.92 2.96
N PRO A 14 -6.04 -16.60 4.27
CA PRO A 14 -6.52 -15.29 4.70
C PRO A 14 -5.80 -14.15 3.95
N PRO A 15 -6.49 -13.06 3.59
CA PRO A 15 -5.85 -11.92 2.96
C PRO A 15 -4.85 -11.30 3.92
N ILE A 16 -3.59 -11.27 3.54
CA ILE A 16 -2.48 -10.72 4.32
C ILE A 16 -1.67 -9.81 3.41
N VAL A 17 -1.31 -8.64 3.92
CA VAL A 17 -0.33 -7.75 3.29
C VAL A 17 0.93 -7.70 4.15
N SER A 18 2.09 -7.75 3.50
CA SER A 18 3.40 -7.67 4.14
C SER A 18 4.34 -6.72 3.38
N HIS A 19 5.50 -6.41 3.95
CA HIS A 19 6.47 -5.48 3.35
C HIS A 19 5.87 -4.13 2.92
N VAL A 20 4.95 -3.60 3.72
CA VAL A 20 4.30 -2.31 3.45
C VAL A 20 5.35 -1.21 3.51
N HIS A 21 5.51 -0.46 2.42
CA HIS A 21 6.47 0.63 2.32
C HIS A 21 6.02 1.72 1.35
N VAL A 22 6.62 2.90 1.50
CA VAL A 22 6.43 4.02 0.58
C VAL A 22 7.56 4.03 -0.44
N ARG A 23 7.21 4.16 -1.71
CA ARG A 23 8.16 4.27 -2.83
C ARG A 23 7.94 5.59 -3.57
N GLU A 24 9.01 6.32 -3.82
CA GLU A 24 8.97 7.52 -4.67
C GLU A 24 8.78 7.13 -6.14
N LEU A 25 7.80 7.74 -6.82
CA LEU A 25 7.58 7.59 -8.27
C LEU A 25 8.07 8.83 -9.04
N SER A 26 7.91 10.01 -8.45
CA SER A 26 8.32 11.30 -8.99
C SER A 26 8.57 12.29 -7.85
N LEU A 27 8.99 13.51 -8.19
CA LEU A 27 9.21 14.60 -7.21
C LEU A 27 7.99 14.90 -6.32
N SER A 28 6.78 14.64 -6.80
CA SER A 28 5.54 14.93 -6.06
C SER A 28 4.63 13.72 -5.87
N THR A 29 4.98 12.55 -6.39
CA THR A 29 4.10 11.38 -6.38
C THR A 29 4.79 10.18 -5.74
N TYR A 30 4.10 9.58 -4.77
CA TYR A 30 4.54 8.39 -4.05
C TYR A 30 3.54 7.25 -4.24
N SER A 31 4.05 6.01 -4.19
CA SER A 31 3.26 4.79 -4.19
C SER A 31 3.38 4.10 -2.84
N GLY A 32 2.25 3.68 -2.29
CA GLY A 32 2.21 2.74 -1.19
C GLY A 32 2.21 1.32 -1.75
N GLU A 33 3.26 0.57 -1.46
CA GLU A 33 3.46 -0.80 -1.95
C GLU A 33 3.40 -1.79 -0.79
N GLY A 34 3.03 -3.03 -1.10
CA GLY A 34 2.96 -4.14 -0.17
C GLY A 34 2.71 -5.45 -0.91
N ASP A 35 3.20 -6.54 -0.34
CA ASP A 35 3.07 -7.88 -0.91
C ASP A 35 1.77 -8.52 -0.39
N TYR A 36 0.82 -8.76 -1.30
CA TYR A 36 -0.46 -9.41 -1.01
C TYR A 36 -0.35 -10.94 -1.10
N PHE A 37 -0.94 -11.61 -0.11
CA PHE A 37 -1.10 -13.06 -0.04
C PHE A 37 -2.56 -13.39 0.31
N GLY A 38 -3.10 -14.46 -0.27
CA GLY A 38 -4.51 -14.86 -0.09
C GLY A 38 -5.33 -14.85 -1.38
N GLY A 39 -4.73 -15.31 -2.49
CA GLY A 39 -5.37 -15.35 -3.81
C GLY A 39 -5.20 -14.05 -4.59
N TYR A 40 -6.28 -13.56 -5.21
CA TYR A 40 -6.30 -12.28 -5.91
C TYR A 40 -6.60 -11.14 -4.94
N GLU A 41 -5.83 -10.06 -5.04
CA GLU A 41 -6.09 -8.85 -4.26
C GLU A 41 -7.48 -8.27 -4.64
N GLY A 42 -8.33 -8.13 -3.63
CA GLY A 42 -9.64 -7.49 -3.78
C GLY A 42 -9.57 -5.97 -3.69
N SER A 43 -10.67 -5.35 -3.24
CA SER A 43 -10.70 -3.91 -2.94
C SER A 43 -9.99 -3.61 -1.62
N SER A 44 -8.66 -3.66 -1.63
CA SER A 44 -7.83 -3.24 -0.50
C SER A 44 -8.13 -1.80 -0.10
N LEU A 45 -8.09 -1.56 1.21
CA LEU A 45 -8.17 -0.21 1.76
C LEU A 45 -6.76 0.36 1.88
N PHE A 46 -6.64 1.65 1.59
CA PHE A 46 -5.38 2.37 1.68
C PHE A 46 -5.60 3.60 2.54
N SER A 47 -4.65 3.90 3.41
CA SER A 47 -4.60 5.18 4.13
C SER A 47 -3.20 5.75 4.07
N TRP A 48 -3.14 7.07 3.94
CA TRP A 48 -1.90 7.82 4.05
C TRP A 48 -1.89 8.64 5.33
N TYR A 49 -0.70 8.72 5.93
CA TYR A 49 -0.46 9.52 7.11
C TYR A 49 0.76 10.39 6.87
N ARG A 50 0.79 11.52 7.57
CA ARG A 50 1.98 12.35 7.68
C ARG A 50 2.44 12.34 9.13
N GLU A 51 3.73 12.19 9.29
CA GLU A 51 4.41 12.33 10.58
C GLU A 51 5.23 13.62 10.57
N SER A 52 4.93 14.51 11.50
CA SER A 52 5.65 15.77 11.69
C SER A 52 7.00 15.52 12.38
N LEU A 53 7.91 16.52 12.32
CA LEU A 53 9.22 16.48 12.96
C LEU A 53 9.20 16.17 14.47
N ASP A 54 8.09 16.48 15.14
CA ASP A 54 7.86 16.19 16.57
C ASP A 54 7.38 14.75 16.82
N GLY A 55 7.21 13.94 15.77
CA GLY A 55 6.70 12.57 15.82
C GLY A 55 5.18 12.47 15.81
N THR A 56 4.43 13.57 15.67
CA THR A 56 2.96 13.54 15.60
C THR A 56 2.52 12.92 14.27
N ILE A 57 1.79 11.81 14.33
CA ILE A 57 1.21 11.12 13.17
C ILE A 57 -0.25 11.53 13.00
N VAL A 58 -0.62 11.99 11.80
CA VAL A 58 -1.98 12.40 11.46
C VAL A 58 -2.43 11.73 10.16
N LEU A 59 -3.66 11.22 10.16
CA LEU A 59 -4.33 10.70 8.96
C LEU A 59 -4.56 11.83 7.95
N ILE A 60 -4.24 11.57 6.68
CA ILE A 60 -4.54 12.48 5.57
C ILE A 60 -5.93 12.14 5.04
N ASN A 61 -6.93 12.94 5.43
CA ASN A 61 -8.32 12.69 5.07
C ASN A 61 -8.51 12.61 3.55
N GLY A 62 -9.16 11.53 3.09
CA GLY A 62 -9.45 11.30 1.67
C GLY A 62 -8.30 10.71 0.85
N ALA A 63 -7.09 10.57 1.42
CA ALA A 63 -5.98 9.90 0.76
C ALA A 63 -6.12 8.38 0.86
N ASN A 64 -7.01 7.82 0.03
CA ASN A 64 -7.37 6.39 0.01
C ASN A 64 -6.99 5.67 -1.28
N SER A 65 -6.07 6.26 -2.05
CA SER A 65 -5.50 5.68 -3.26
C SER A 65 -4.16 5.01 -2.96
N ARG A 66 -3.78 4.04 -3.80
CA ARG A 66 -2.45 3.42 -3.74
C ARG A 66 -1.33 4.44 -3.97
N THR A 67 -1.60 5.48 -4.74
CA THR A 67 -0.67 6.61 -4.94
C THR A 67 -1.11 7.83 -4.16
N TYR A 68 -0.15 8.65 -3.75
CA TYR A 68 -0.38 9.93 -3.11
C TYR A 68 0.42 11.02 -3.80
N GLU A 69 -0.25 12.14 -4.08
CA GLU A 69 0.38 13.37 -4.56
C GLU A 69 0.56 14.31 -3.37
N VAL A 70 1.80 14.74 -3.14
CA VAL A 70 2.15 15.57 -1.99
C VAL A 70 1.67 17.00 -2.17
N THR A 71 1.41 17.64 -1.04
CA THR A 71 0.94 19.02 -0.96
C THR A 71 1.92 19.86 -0.13
N ASP A 72 1.71 21.18 -0.13
CA ASP A 72 2.48 22.09 0.72
C ASP A 72 2.36 21.74 2.22
N ALA A 73 1.30 21.04 2.62
CA ALA A 73 1.08 20.67 4.01
C ALA A 73 1.94 19.45 4.45
N ASP A 74 2.68 18.85 3.53
CA ASP A 74 3.54 17.68 3.77
C ASP A 74 5.03 18.05 3.82
N TYR A 75 5.37 19.33 3.64
CA TYR A 75 6.74 19.80 3.79
C TYR A 75 7.31 19.43 5.16
N ASN A 76 8.53 18.88 5.14
CA ASN A 76 9.24 18.37 6.32
C ASN A 76 8.53 17.23 7.08
N CYS A 77 7.49 16.62 6.50
CA CYS A 77 6.84 15.46 7.08
C CYS A 77 7.38 14.16 6.47
N ARG A 78 7.37 13.09 7.25
CA ARG A 78 7.55 11.72 6.72
C ARG A 78 6.17 11.18 6.32
N LEU A 79 6.05 10.70 5.09
CA LEU A 79 4.85 10.00 4.64
C LEU A 79 4.86 8.55 5.12
N LEU A 80 3.72 8.09 5.60
CA LEU A 80 3.47 6.71 5.99
C LEU A 80 2.25 6.18 5.23
N PHE A 81 2.22 4.88 5.01
CA PHE A 81 1.17 4.20 4.26
C PHE A 81 0.75 2.91 4.98
N GLY A 82 -0.56 2.64 5.02
CA GLY A 82 -1.13 1.43 5.61
C GLY A 82 -2.64 1.45 5.77
#